data_AF-A0AAV1ZF70-F1
#
_entry.id   AF-A0AAV1ZF70-F1
#
_cell.length_a   1.000
_cell.length_b   1.000
_cell.length_c   1.000
_cell.angle_alpha   90.00
_cell.angle_beta   90.00
_cell.angle_gamma   90.00
#
_symmetry.space_group_name_H-M   'P 1'
#
loop_
_entity.id
_entity.type
_entity.pdbx_description
1 polymer ?
#
loop_
_entity_poly.entity_id
_entity_poly.type
_entity_poly.pdbx_seq_one_letter_code
_entity_poly.pdbx_strand_id
1 'polypeptide(L)'
;MFWGIYISNRDKIFRKEDEQNFPAWLNHISHTVELPVVFLEAFIVHHQYPSTIEGYTLTAFLGGAYLLWLLYLGIVKDIWVYIFLKDFSCSGRAIFFMVSFAIAFILYVVGEKTHYFFWGDLSLLNVH
;
A
#
# COMPACT_ATOMS: atom_id res chain seq x y z
N MET A 1 1.30 -7.04 1.76
CA MET A 1 0.15 -7.78 1.19
C MET A 1 0.58 -8.77 0.11
N PHE A 2 1.26 -8.30 -0.95
CA PHE A 2 1.73 -9.14 -2.08
C PHE A 2 2.39 -10.45 -1.64
N TRP A 3 3.47 -10.39 -0.85
CA TRP A 3 4.23 -11.57 -0.43
C TRP A 3 3.40 -12.60 0.37
N GLY A 4 2.43 -12.13 1.16
CA GLY A 4 1.53 -13.03 1.89
C GLY A 4 0.67 -13.87 0.95
N ILE A 5 0.15 -13.25 -0.12
CA ILE A 5 -0.59 -13.96 -1.17
C ILE A 5 0.37 -14.83 -1.99
N TYR A 6 1.55 -14.31 -2.36
CA TYR A 6 2.56 -15.02 -3.13
C TYR A 6 2.97 -16.34 -2.49
N ILE A 7 3.25 -16.32 -1.18
CA ILE A 7 3.65 -17.51 -0.42
C ILE A 7 2.47 -18.48 -0.25
N SER A 8 1.25 -17.95 -0.05
CA SER A 8 0.07 -18.79 0.16
C SER A 8 -0.40 -19.47 -1.12
N ASN A 9 -0.48 -18.72 -2.22
CA ASN A 9 -0.84 -19.20 -3.55
C ASN A 9 -0.36 -18.20 -4.61
N ARG A 10 0.87 -18.42 -5.10
CA ARG A 10 1.53 -17.61 -6.12
C ARG A 10 0.67 -17.41 -7.38
N ASP A 11 0.02 -18.46 -7.86
CA ASP A 11 -0.72 -18.43 -9.13
C ASP A 11 -1.95 -17.53 -9.11
N LYS A 12 -2.36 -17.02 -7.94
CA LYS A 12 -3.41 -15.99 -7.82
C LYS A 12 -2.99 -14.60 -8.24
N ILE A 13 -1.69 -14.30 -8.20
CA ILE A 13 -1.16 -12.96 -8.45
C ILE A 13 -0.05 -12.93 -9.48
N PHE A 14 0.68 -14.04 -9.66
CA PHE A 14 1.80 -14.12 -10.57
C PHE A 14 2.03 -15.57 -10.98
N ARG A 15 1.50 -15.97 -12.13
CA ARG A 15 1.59 -17.34 -12.64
C ARG A 15 2.95 -17.60 -13.26
N LYS A 16 3.26 -18.87 -13.56
CA LYS A 16 4.53 -19.23 -14.20
C LYS A 16 4.61 -18.73 -15.64
N GLU A 17 3.47 -18.64 -16.33
CA GLU A 17 3.42 -18.13 -17.70
C GLU A 17 3.74 -16.63 -17.76
N ASP A 18 3.45 -15.88 -16.69
CA ASP A 18 3.73 -14.45 -16.60
C ASP A 18 5.24 -14.15 -16.60
N GLU A 19 6.08 -15.11 -16.18
CA GLU A 19 7.54 -14.97 -16.16
C GLU A 19 8.16 -14.81 -17.55
N GLN A 20 7.44 -15.19 -18.61
CA GLN A 20 7.91 -14.99 -19.99
C GLN A 20 8.03 -13.51 -20.36
N ASN A 21 7.09 -12.68 -19.88
CA ASN A 21 7.03 -11.26 -20.17
C ASN A 21 7.51 -10.39 -18.99
N PHE A 22 7.43 -10.93 -17.77
CA PHE A 22 7.81 -10.23 -16.55
C PHE A 22 8.66 -11.16 -15.68
N PRO A 23 9.99 -11.20 -15.90
CA PRO A 23 10.85 -12.17 -15.24
C PRO A 23 10.78 -12.12 -13.71
N ALA A 24 11.01 -13.26 -13.05
CA ALA A 24 10.92 -13.36 -11.60
C ALA A 24 11.79 -12.34 -10.84
N TRP A 25 12.99 -12.03 -11.35
CA TRP A 25 13.85 -11.01 -10.73
C TRP A 25 13.21 -9.61 -10.79
N LEU A 26 12.51 -9.29 -11.88
CA LEU A 26 11.83 -8.01 -12.04
C LEU A 26 10.63 -7.94 -11.09
N ASN A 27 9.88 -9.03 -10.95
CA ASN A 27 8.83 -9.18 -9.95
C ASN A 27 9.34 -8.99 -8.52
N HIS A 28 10.51 -9.56 -8.18
CA HIS A 28 11.15 -9.32 -6.89
C HIS A 28 11.52 -7.84 -6.68
N ILE A 29 12.11 -7.18 -7.68
CA ILE A 29 12.43 -5.75 -7.59
C ILE A 29 11.17 -4.94 -7.34
N SER A 30 10.12 -5.15 -8.12
CA SER A 30 8.84 -4.42 -8.02
C SER A 30 8.12 -4.58 -6.68
N HIS A 31 8.45 -5.60 -5.87
CA HIS A 31 7.73 -5.88 -4.62
C HIS A 31 8.60 -5.96 -3.37
N THR A 32 9.93 -6.00 -3.51
CA THR A 32 10.87 -6.03 -2.37
C THR A 32 11.65 -4.73 -2.25
N VAL A 33 12.02 -4.09 -3.37
CA VAL A 33 12.91 -2.90 -3.35
C VAL A 33 12.20 -1.65 -2.85
N GLU A 34 10.88 -1.59 -2.94
CA GLU A 34 10.08 -0.44 -2.45
C GLU A 34 10.38 -0.12 -0.98
N LEU A 35 10.42 -1.14 -0.12
CA LEU A 35 10.62 -0.98 1.32
C LEU A 35 12.00 -0.41 1.71
N PRO A 36 13.15 -1.00 1.29
CA PRO A 36 14.46 -0.43 1.60
C PRO A 36 14.66 0.94 0.94
N VAL A 37 14.09 1.21 -0.24
CA VAL A 37 14.19 2.54 -0.87
C VAL A 37 13.43 3.59 -0.06
N VAL A 38 12.20 3.29 0.40
CA VAL A 38 11.44 4.20 1.27
C VAL A 38 12.16 4.44 2.60
N PHE A 39 12.75 3.41 3.22
CA PHE A 39 13.51 3.61 4.46
C PHE A 39 14.78 4.43 4.24
N LEU A 40 15.49 4.20 3.13
CA LEU A 40 16.68 4.98 2.76
C LEU A 40 16.32 6.43 2.49
N GLU A 41 15.22 6.66 1.78
CA GLU A 41 14.71 8.00 1.50
C GLU A 41 14.30 8.72 2.79
N ALA A 42 13.57 8.07 3.69
CA ALA A 42 13.21 8.62 4.99
C ALA A 42 14.44 8.99 5.85
N PHE A 43 15.55 8.26 5.67
CA PHE A 43 16.81 8.51 6.36
C PHE A 43 17.65 9.64 5.74
N ILE A 44 17.59 9.84 4.42
CA ILE A 44 18.41 10.84 3.72
C ILE A 44 17.65 12.17 3.56
N VAL A 45 16.33 12.13 3.43
CA VAL A 45 15.49 13.27 3.08
C VAL A 45 14.62 13.68 4.28
N HIS A 46 14.86 14.89 4.75
CA HIS A 46 14.05 15.52 5.79
C HIS A 46 12.80 16.18 5.16
N HIS A 47 11.73 15.39 5.03
CA HIS A 47 10.44 15.86 4.52
C HIS A 47 9.73 16.80 5.49
N GLN A 48 9.04 17.81 4.96
CA GLN A 48 8.05 18.55 5.73
C GLN A 48 6.74 17.79 5.71
N TYR A 49 6.38 17.13 6.81
CA TYR A 49 5.11 16.44 6.92
C TYR A 49 3.97 17.46 7.09
N PRO A 50 2.80 17.24 6.45
CA PRO A 50 1.59 17.97 6.78
C PRO A 50 1.18 17.66 8.23
N SER A 51 0.20 18.40 8.77
CA SER A 51 -0.31 18.06 10.10
C SER A 51 -0.84 16.62 10.12
N THR A 52 -0.74 15.95 11.27
CA THR A 52 -1.16 14.55 11.42
C THR A 52 -2.62 14.34 10.98
N ILE A 53 -3.50 15.31 11.21
CA ILE A 53 -4.91 15.26 10.76
C ILE A 53 -5.02 15.32 9.23
N GLU A 54 -4.26 16.21 8.59
CA GLU A 54 -4.25 16.33 7.12
C GLU A 54 -3.74 15.05 6.47
N GLY A 55 -2.65 14.46 7.00
CA GLY A 55 -2.10 13.21 6.47
C GLY A 55 -3.06 12.03 6.61
N TYR A 56 -3.76 11.89 7.76
CA TYR A 56 -4.82 10.88 7.89
C TYR A 56 -5.99 11.13 6.93
N THR A 57 -6.43 12.38 6.80
CA THR A 57 -7.55 12.75 5.94
C THR A 57 -7.23 12.44 4.48
N LEU A 58 -6.03 12.80 4.03
CA LEU A 58 -5.58 12.53 2.67
C LEU A 58 -5.43 11.03 2.42
N THR A 59 -4.83 10.29 3.36
CA THR A 59 -4.70 8.82 3.28
C THR A 59 -6.06 8.15 3.20
N ALA A 60 -7.01 8.57 4.04
CA ALA A 60 -8.37 8.05 4.02
C ALA A 60 -9.08 8.35 2.71
N PHE A 61 -9.00 9.59 2.25
CA PHE A 61 -9.67 10.05 1.04
C PHE A 61 -9.13 9.35 -0.21
N LEU A 62 -7.81 9.39 -0.43
CA LEU A 62 -7.21 8.77 -1.62
C LEU A 62 -7.32 7.26 -1.58
N GLY A 63 -7.02 6.63 -0.44
CA GLY A 63 -7.16 5.19 -0.26
C GLY A 63 -8.61 4.74 -0.45
N GLY A 64 -9.56 5.46 0.16
CA GLY A 64 -10.98 5.17 0.04
C GLY A 64 -11.49 5.34 -1.39
N ALA A 65 -11.13 6.44 -2.05
CA ALA A 65 -11.48 6.68 -3.45
C ALA A 65 -10.95 5.57 -4.37
N TYR A 66 -9.71 5.13 -4.17
CA TYR A 66 -9.12 4.03 -4.93
C TYR A 66 -9.86 2.71 -4.69
N LEU A 67 -10.17 2.36 -3.44
CA LEU A 67 -10.91 1.13 -3.13
C LEU A 67 -12.34 1.15 -3.68
N LEU A 68 -13.03 2.29 -3.60
CA LEU A 68 -14.35 2.49 -4.20
C LEU A 68 -14.28 2.35 -5.72
N TRP A 69 -13.22 2.86 -6.35
CA TRP A 69 -13.00 2.71 -7.78
C TRP A 69 -12.78 1.24 -8.19
N LEU A 70 -11.98 0.49 -7.44
CA LEU A 70 -11.80 -0.94 -7.67
C LEU A 70 -13.12 -1.72 -7.53
N LEU A 71 -13.92 -1.39 -6.51
CA LEU A 71 -15.24 -1.98 -6.30
C LEU A 71 -16.19 -1.65 -7.46
N TYR A 72 -16.19 -0.40 -7.93
CA TYR A 72 -16.98 0.00 -9.10
C TYR A 72 -16.59 -0.80 -10.34
N LEU A 73 -15.30 -0.90 -10.65
CA LEU A 73 -14.81 -1.68 -11.79
C LEU A 73 -15.20 -3.15 -11.67
N GLY A 74 -15.00 -3.77 -10.51
CA GLY A 74 -15.29 -5.19 -10.32
C GLY A 74 -16.79 -5.52 -10.31
N ILE A 75 -17.61 -4.73 -9.61
CA ILE A 75 -19.04 -5.02 -9.42
C ILE A 75 -19.87 -4.53 -10.61
N VAL A 76 -19.61 -3.33 -11.12
CA VAL A 76 -20.45 -2.70 -12.15
C VAL A 76 -19.95 -3.02 -13.55
N LYS A 77 -18.63 -3.13 -13.75
CA LYS A 77 -18.03 -3.37 -15.08
C LYS A 77 -17.55 -4.81 -15.29
N ASP A 78 -17.57 -5.67 -14.26
CA ASP A 78 -16.93 -6.99 -14.23
C ASP A 78 -15.43 -6.96 -14.63
N ILE A 79 -14.77 -5.82 -14.40
CA ILE A 79 -13.34 -5.64 -14.63
C ILE A 79 -12.62 -5.74 -13.29
N TRP A 80 -11.99 -6.89 -13.05
CA TRP A 80 -11.22 -7.14 -11.83
C TRP A 80 -9.75 -6.84 -12.07
N VAL A 81 -9.29 -5.68 -11.57
CA VAL A 81 -7.86 -5.30 -11.59
C VAL A 81 -7.00 -6.38 -10.92
N TYR A 82 -7.52 -6.95 -9.83
CA TYR A 82 -6.94 -8.10 -9.16
C TYR A 82 -7.83 -9.31 -9.40
N ILE A 83 -7.44 -10.18 -10.35
CA ILE A 83 -8.27 -11.31 -10.82
C ILE A 83 -8.68 -12.23 -9.67
N PHE A 84 -7.81 -12.46 -8.69
CA PHE A 84 -8.11 -13.30 -7.52
C PHE A 84 -9.29 -12.78 -6.67
N LEU A 85 -9.64 -11.49 -6.74
CA LEU A 85 -10.81 -10.94 -6.05
C LEU A 85 -12.12 -11.44 -6.65
N LYS A 86 -12.12 -11.85 -7.93
CA LYS A 86 -13.29 -12.46 -8.57
C LYS A 86 -13.71 -13.75 -7.84
N ASP A 87 -12.74 -14.52 -7.36
CA ASP A 87 -12.97 -15.78 -6.67
C ASP A 87 -13.51 -15.62 -5.23
N PHE A 88 -13.43 -14.42 -4.66
CA PHE A 88 -13.87 -14.16 -3.30
C PHE A 88 -15.39 -13.98 -3.23
N SER A 89 -16.00 -14.43 -2.14
CA SER A 89 -17.38 -14.04 -1.79
C SER A 89 -17.47 -12.54 -1.52
N CYS A 90 -18.69 -11.99 -1.51
CA CYS A 90 -18.90 -10.57 -1.17
C CYS A 90 -18.26 -10.20 0.18
N SER A 91 -18.47 -11.04 1.20
CA SER A 91 -17.86 -10.89 2.51
C SER A 91 -16.33 -10.99 2.47
N GLY A 92 -15.78 -11.92 1.68
CA GLY A 92 -14.33 -12.05 1.50
C GLY A 92 -13.68 -10.81 0.89
N ARG A 93 -14.33 -10.20 -0.11
CA ARG A 93 -13.89 -8.93 -0.71
C ARG A 93 -13.93 -7.79 0.30
N ALA A 94 -15.02 -7.67 1.06
CA ALA A 94 -15.14 -6.65 2.10
C ALA A 94 -14.03 -6.77 3.16
N ILE A 95 -13.78 -7.99 3.66
CA ILE A 95 -12.69 -8.24 4.62
C ILE A 95 -11.33 -7.88 4.03
N PHE A 96 -11.06 -8.30 2.80
CA PHE A 96 -9.80 -8.00 2.12
C PHE A 96 -9.56 -6.49 2.01
N PHE A 97 -10.57 -5.73 1.59
CA PHE A 97 -10.44 -4.27 1.48
C PHE A 97 -10.30 -3.58 2.83
N MET A 98 -11.04 -4.02 3.86
CA MET A 98 -10.87 -3.50 5.22
C MET A 98 -9.45 -3.74 5.75
N VAL A 99 -8.92 -4.95 5.59
CA VAL A 99 -7.55 -5.29 5.99
C VAL A 99 -6.53 -4.47 5.21
N SER A 100 -6.73 -4.31 3.89
CA SER A 100 -5.83 -3.50 3.05
C SER A 100 -5.81 -2.04 3.51
N PHE A 101 -6.97 -1.47 3.81
CA PHE A 101 -7.09 -0.09 4.29
C PHE A 101 -6.46 0.08 5.68
N ALA A 102 -6.66 -0.88 6.59
CA ALA A 102 -6.01 -0.87 7.89
C ALA A 102 -4.49 -0.94 7.79
N ILE A 103 -3.95 -1.79 6.90
CA ILE A 103 -2.51 -1.87 6.64
C ILE A 103 -1.97 -0.52 6.13
N ALA A 104 -2.68 0.14 5.21
CA ALA A 104 -2.27 1.45 4.72
C ALA A 104 -2.19 2.50 5.84
N PHE A 105 -3.17 2.51 6.74
CA PHE A 105 -3.15 3.38 7.93
C PHE A 105 -1.99 3.05 8.87
N ILE A 106 -1.72 1.77 9.14
CA ILE A 106 -0.60 1.36 9.99
C ILE A 106 0.73 1.80 9.36
N LEU A 107 0.91 1.60 8.05
CA LEU A 107 2.12 2.02 7.34
C LEU A 107 2.30 3.53 7.37
N TYR A 108 1.23 4.32 7.23
CA TYR A 108 1.28 5.76 7.39
C TYR A 108 1.80 6.15 8.80
N VAL A 109 1.24 5.56 9.85
CA VAL A 109 1.68 5.83 11.23
C VAL A 109 3.13 5.43 11.44
N VAL A 110 3.54 4.26 10.95
CA VAL A 110 4.94 3.81 11.04
C VAL A 110 5.86 4.79 10.31
N GLY A 111 5.48 5.27 9.13
CA GLY A 111 6.24 6.26 8.38
C GLY A 111 6.40 7.57 9.16
N GLU A 112 5.29 8.12 9.68
CA GLU A 112 5.29 9.33 10.51
C GLU A 112 6.20 9.16 11.75
N LYS A 113 6.09 8.06 12.48
CA LYS A 113 6.93 7.80 13.67
C LYS A 113 8.40 7.59 13.31
N THR A 114 8.69 6.93 12.19
CA THR A 114 10.06 6.74 11.70
C THR A 114 10.69 8.08 11.34
N HIS A 115 9.93 8.98 10.72
CA HIS A 115 10.40 10.33 10.43
C HIS A 115 10.76 11.11 11.70
N TYR A 116 9.86 11.15 12.68
CA TYR A 116 10.15 11.81 13.98
C TYR A 116 11.33 11.18 14.71
N PHE A 117 11.53 9.87 14.57
CA PHE A 117 12.68 9.17 15.17
C PHE A 117 14.02 9.62 14.57
N PHE A 118 14.10 9.81 13.25
CA PHE A 118 15.34 10.22 12.59
C PHE A 118 15.63 11.72 12.71
N TRP A 119 14.60 12.58 12.65
CA TRP A 119 14.78 14.02 12.48
C TRP A 119 14.30 14.87 13.66
N GLY A 120 13.62 14.27 14.65
CA GLY A 120 13.07 15.00 15.79
C GLY A 120 11.86 15.87 15.42
N ASP A 121 11.28 16.54 16.42
CA ASP A 121 10.09 17.35 16.25
C ASP A 121 10.48 18.83 16.02
N LEU A 122 10.55 19.26 14.76
CA LEU A 122 10.78 20.67 14.39
C LEU A 122 9.52 21.54 14.56
N SER A 123 8.35 20.95 14.85
CA SER A 123 7.14 21.72 15.14
C SER A 123 7.25 22.54 16.43
N LEU A 124 8.17 22.18 17.33
CA LEU A 124 8.49 22.94 18.55
C LEU A 124 9.46 24.11 18.31
N LEU A 125 10.09 24.21 17.14
CA LEU A 125 11.02 25.31 16.81
C LEU A 125 10.39 26.42 15.96
N ASN A 126 9.14 26.26 15.51
CA ASN A 126 8.39 27.27 14.74
C ASN A 126 7.31 28.00 15.57
N VAL A 127 7.48 28.05 16.89
CA VAL A 127 6.70 28.95 17.76
C VAL A 127 7.62 30.09 18.23
N HIS A 128 7.99 30.98 17.31
CA HIS A 128 8.49 32.33 17.63
C HIS A 128 8.11 33.32 16.53
#